data_AF-A0A9E4KLN2-F1
#
_entry.id   AF-A0A9E4KLN2-F1
#
_cell.length_a   1.000
_cell.length_b   1.000
_cell.length_c   1.000
_cell.angle_alpha   90.00
_cell.angle_beta   90.00
_cell.angle_gamma   90.00
#
_symmetry.space_group_name_H-M   'P 1'
#
loop_
_entity.id
_entity.type
_entity.pdbx_description
1 polymer ?
#
loop_
_entity_poly.entity_id
_entity_poly.type
_entity_poly.pdbx_seq_one_letter_code
_entity_poly.pdbx_strand_id
1 'polypeptide(L)' 'PELFMTLCFAAVMDGSVYGDQCSPISDTTVLSSMCTGCDLMDHVKTQIPQASVAAGLAAVCWTVVAFFTA' A
#
# COMPACT_ATOMS: atom_id res chain seq x y z
N PRO A 1 -13.21 -18.24 12.97
CA PRO A 1 -12.02 -18.65 12.17
C PRO A 1 -12.03 -18.03 10.76
N GLU A 2 -13.15 -18.12 10.03
CA GLU A 2 -13.30 -17.54 8.67
C GLU A 2 -13.00 -16.03 8.63
N LEU A 3 -13.59 -15.27 9.56
CA LEU A 3 -13.46 -13.81 9.61
C LEU A 3 -11.99 -13.38 9.83
N PHE A 4 -11.27 -14.07 10.74
CA PHE A 4 -9.85 -13.83 10.97
C PHE A 4 -8.99 -14.08 9.72
N MET A 5 -9.28 -15.15 8.97
CA MET A 5 -8.57 -15.43 7.73
C MET A 5 -8.83 -14.37 6.66
N THR A 6 -10.06 -13.87 6.53
CA THR A 6 -10.39 -12.76 5.63
C THR A 6 -9.66 -11.47 6.02
N LEU A 7 -9.54 -11.17 7.33
CA LEU A 7 -8.78 -10.01 7.82
C LEU A 7 -7.30 -10.10 7.43
N CYS A 8 -6.68 -11.28 7.61
CA CYS A 8 -5.29 -11.49 7.22
C CYS A 8 -5.10 -11.31 5.70
N PHE A 9 -6.02 -11.85 4.89
CA PHE A 9 -5.98 -11.65 3.44
C PHE A 9 -6.11 -10.17 3.06
N ALA A 10 -7.06 -9.45 3.65
CA ALA A 10 -7.26 -8.03 3.39
C ALA A 10 -6.01 -7.20 3.77
N ALA A 11 -5.39 -7.49 4.91
CA ALA A 11 -4.17 -6.83 5.34
C ALA A 11 -2.98 -7.07 4.38
N VAL A 12 -2.82 -8.30 3.88
CA VAL A 12 -1.76 -8.63 2.90
C VAL A 12 -2.03 -7.94 1.55
N MET A 13 -3.29 -7.92 1.10
CA MET A 13 -3.67 -7.22 -0.12
C MET A 13 -3.36 -5.72 -0.04
N ASP A 14 -3.68 -5.08 1.09
CA ASP A 14 -3.39 -3.66 1.30
C ASP A 14 -1.87 -3.37 1.26
N GLY A 15 -1.06 -4.25 1.87
CA GLY A 15 0.41 -4.18 1.81
C GLY A 15 0.96 -4.34 0.38
N SER A 16 0.33 -5.17 -0.45
CA SER A 16 0.71 -5.32 -1.86
C SER A 16 0.44 -4.07 -2.69
N VAL A 17 -0.66 -3.36 -2.40
CA VAL A 17 -1.01 -2.08 -3.05
C VAL A 17 0.01 -1.00 -2.69
N TYR A 18 0.39 -0.91 -1.41
CA TYR A 18 1.47 0.01 -0.99
C TYR A 18 2.77 -0.24 -1.78
N GLY A 19 3.16 -1.51 -1.92
CA GLY A 19 4.35 -1.90 -2.68
C GLY A 19 4.28 -1.52 -4.16
N ASP A 20 3.12 -1.68 -4.80
CA ASP A 20 2.91 -1.35 -6.21
C ASP A 20 3.08 0.15 -6.50
N GLN A 21 2.53 1.00 -5.63
CA GLN A 21 2.54 2.46 -5.80
C GLN A 21 3.91 3.10 -5.52
N CYS A 22 4.74 2.45 -4.70
CA CYS A 22 6.06 2.97 -4.32
C CYS A 22 7.21 2.27 -5.04
N SER A 23 6.94 1.23 -5.83
CA SER A 23 8.00 0.45 -6.48
C SER A 23 8.42 1.10 -7.80
N PRO A 24 9.70 1.46 -7.98
CA PRO A 24 10.22 1.96 -9.26
C PRO A 24 10.22 0.90 -10.37
N ILE A 25 9.95 -0.37 -10.05
CA ILE A 25 9.88 -1.47 -11.02
C ILE A 25 8.43 -1.77 -11.41
N SER A 26 7.43 -1.21 -10.72
CA SER A 26 6.04 -1.47 -11.07
C SER A 26 5.67 -0.79 -12.40
N ASP A 27 5.03 -1.55 -13.28
CA ASP A 27 4.50 -1.06 -14.57
C ASP A 27 3.54 0.11 -14.38
N THR A 28 2.74 0.12 -13.29
CA THR A 28 1.79 1.20 -12.99
C THR A 28 2.51 2.49 -12.60
N THR A 29 3.58 2.37 -11.81
CA THR A 29 4.43 3.51 -11.39
C THR A 29 5.17 4.11 -12.59
N VAL A 30 5.70 3.26 -13.47
CA VAL A 30 6.41 3.66 -14.69
C VAL A 30 5.47 4.36 -15.70
N LEU A 31 4.28 3.82 -15.92
CA LEU A 31 3.27 4.46 -16.76
C LEU A 31 2.79 5.79 -16.15
N SER A 32 2.56 5.84 -14.84
CA SER A 32 2.08 7.05 -14.16
C SER A 32 3.11 8.19 -14.20
N SER A 33 4.41 7.89 -14.06
CA SER A 33 5.47 8.90 -14.20
C SER A 33 5.58 9.43 -15.64
N MET A 34 5.43 8.55 -16.64
CA MET A 34 5.42 8.97 -18.06
C MET A 34 4.22 9.85 -18.39
N CYS A 35 3.01 9.50 -17.91
CA CYS A 35 1.81 10.29 -18.13
C CYS A 35 1.86 11.68 -17.48
N THR A 36 2.59 11.81 -16.37
CA THR A 36 2.77 13.08 -15.65
C THR A 36 3.98 13.88 -16.11
N GLY A 37 4.83 13.30 -16.97
CA GLY A 37 6.02 13.96 -17.51
C GLY A 37 7.13 14.21 -16.47
N CYS A 38 7.09 13.53 -15.32
CA CYS A 38 8.09 13.64 -14.27
C CYS A 38 9.05 12.44 -14.27
N ASP A 39 10.25 12.62 -13.73
CA ASP A 39 11.18 11.53 -13.53
C ASP A 39 10.60 10.44 -12.62
N LEU A 40 10.80 9.18 -13.00
CA LEU A 40 10.29 8.00 -12.28
C LEU A 40 10.65 8.01 -10.79
N MET A 41 11.91 8.34 -10.49
CA MET A 41 12.39 8.35 -9.10
C MET A 41 11.79 9.51 -8.30
N ASP A 42 11.49 10.65 -8.93
CA ASP A 42 10.84 11.77 -8.27
C ASP A 42 9.36 11.49 -8.03
N HIS A 43 8.70 10.79 -8.97
CA HIS A 43 7.36 10.25 -8.77
C HIS A 43 7.31 9.34 -7.53
N VAL A 44 8.21 8.34 -7.46
CA VAL A 44 8.28 7.41 -6.32
C VAL A 44 8.56 8.14 -5.00
N LYS A 45 9.50 9.08 -4.98
CA LYS A 45 9.85 9.83 -3.76
C LYS A 45 8.69 10.66 -3.23
N THR A 46 7.85 11.21 -4.10
CA THR A 46 6.65 11.94 -3.68
C THR A 46 5.53 10.99 -3.22
N GLN A 47 5.46 9.77 -3.77
CA GLN A 47 4.49 8.73 -3.42
C GLN A 47 4.79 8.05 -2.07
N ILE A 48 6.06 7.78 -1.75
CA ILE A 48 6.47 7.12 -0.48
C ILE A 48 5.85 7.76 0.77
N PRO A 49 5.90 9.09 1.00
CA PRO A 49 5.40 9.67 2.24
C PRO A 49 3.88 9.51 2.39
N GLN A 50 3.12 9.76 1.32
CA GLN A 50 1.66 9.62 1.33
C GLN A 50 1.24 8.14 1.47
N ALA A 51 1.89 7.25 0.74
CA ALA A 51 1.63 5.81 0.83
C ALA A 51 2.02 5.24 2.21
N SER A 52 3.09 5.75 2.84
CA SER A 52 3.51 5.31 4.18
C SER A 52 2.51 5.70 5.27
N VAL A 53 1.90 6.89 5.15
CA VAL A 53 0.84 7.32 6.07
C VAL A 53 -0.39 6.42 5.92
N ALA A 54 -0.80 6.10 4.69
CA ALA A 54 -1.91 5.20 4.43
C ALA A 54 -1.63 3.77 4.95
N ALA A 55 -0.46 3.21 4.65
CA ALA A 55 -0.05 1.89 5.12
C ALA A 55 0.04 1.82 6.66
N GLY A 56 0.54 2.88 7.30
CA GLY A 56 0.58 2.98 8.76
C GLY A 56 -0.82 2.99 9.37
N LEU A 57 -1.74 3.78 8.80
CA LEU A 57 -3.13 3.82 9.27
C LEU A 57 -3.83 2.47 9.07
N ALA A 58 -3.65 1.84 7.90
CA ALA A 58 -4.20 0.52 7.61
C ALA A 58 -3.67 -0.55 8.56
N ALA A 59 -2.36 -0.56 8.84
CA ALA A 59 -1.74 -1.48 9.78
C ALA A 59 -2.33 -1.34 11.20
N VAL A 60 -2.53 -0.11 11.67
CA VAL A 60 -3.18 0.14 12.97
C VAL A 60 -4.61 -0.34 12.97
N CYS A 61 -5.41 0.01 11.95
CA CYS A 61 -6.81 -0.39 11.84
C CYS A 61 -6.98 -1.92 11.81
N TRP A 62 -6.23 -2.62 10.94
CA TRP A 62 -6.30 -4.08 10.85
C TRP A 62 -5.86 -4.76 12.14
N THR A 63 -4.82 -4.23 12.81
CA THR A 63 -4.35 -4.74 14.10
C THR A 63 -5.42 -4.58 15.18
N VAL A 64 -6.04 -3.41 15.28
CA VAL A 64 -7.12 -3.14 16.24
C VAL A 64 -8.31 -4.07 16.00
N VAL A 65 -8.76 -4.20 14.75
CA VAL A 65 -9.86 -5.10 14.39
C VAL A 65 -9.48 -6.55 14.73
N ALA A 66 -8.27 -7.00 14.40
CA ALA A 66 -7.81 -8.35 14.74
C ALA A 66 -7.85 -8.60 16.26
N PHE A 67 -7.45 -7.63 17.10
CA PHE A 67 -7.52 -7.76 18.56
C PHE A 67 -8.93 -7.91 19.11
N PHE A 68 -9.93 -7.25 18.52
CA PHE A 68 -11.33 -7.36 18.97
C PHE A 68 -12.05 -8.59 18.42
N THR A 69 -11.57 -9.14 17.30
CA THR A 69 -12.22 -10.26 16.60
C THR A 69 -11.52 -11.60 16.81
N ALA A 70 -10.36 -11.60 17.50
CA ALA A 70 -9.65 -12.78 17.99
C ALA A 70 -10.26 -13.26 19.31
#